data_AF-A0A1C6D8X8-F1
#
_entry.id   AF-A0A1C6D8X8-F1
#
_cell.length_a   1.000
_cell.length_b   1.000
_cell.length_c   1.000
_cell.angle_alpha   90.00
_cell.angle_beta   90.00
_cell.angle_gamma   90.00
#
_symmetry.space_group_name_H-M   'P 1'
#
loop_
_entity.id
_entity.type
_entity.pdbx_description
1 polymer ?
#
loop_
_entity_poly.entity_id
_entity_poly.type
_entity_poly.pdbx_seq_one_letter_code
_entity_poly.pdbx_strand_id
1 'polypeptide(L)'
;MRNRNTVEFLAVWEELHNPDFNRVQFEAVRSEAGLNRCVMTPTKWIEQTNAIGIVSKAGRYGGGTYAHSDIAMAFATWISPEFQLYIMKDYRRLKQD
;
A
#
# COMPACT_ATOMS: atom_id res chain seq x y z
N MET A 1 -0.73 9.93 -3.67
CA MET A 1 -1.43 9.07 -2.70
C MET A 1 -2.49 9.90 -1.98
N ARG A 2 -3.68 10.05 -2.56
CA ARG A 2 -4.74 10.90 -1.99
C ARG A 2 -5.88 10.12 -1.34
N ASN A 3 -6.10 8.88 -1.78
CA ASN A 3 -7.16 8.03 -1.26
C ASN A 3 -6.81 7.55 0.16
N ARG A 4 -7.64 7.91 1.13
CA ARG A 4 -7.47 7.53 2.54
C ARG A 4 -7.44 6.01 2.73
N ASN A 5 -8.28 5.26 2.03
CA ASN A 5 -8.32 3.80 2.13
C ASN A 5 -6.99 3.16 1.68
N THR A 6 -6.38 3.71 0.62
CA THR A 6 -5.07 3.24 0.16
C THR A 6 -3.98 3.53 1.19
N VAL A 7 -3.98 4.73 1.78
CA VAL A 7 -3.00 5.14 2.80
C VAL A 7 -3.13 4.29 4.07
N GLU A 8 -4.36 4.03 4.53
CA GLU A 8 -4.61 3.18 5.70
C GLU A 8 -4.21 1.73 5.44
N PHE A 9 -4.52 1.19 4.25
CA PHE A 9 -4.12 -0.17 3.88
C PHE A 9 -2.59 -0.33 3.89
N LEU A 10 -1.86 0.62 3.29
CA LEU A 10 -0.40 0.60 3.29
C LEU A 10 0.16 0.68 4.70
N ALA A 11 -0.39 1.54 5.55
CA ALA A 11 0.05 1.65 6.94
C ALA A 11 -0.12 0.34 7.71
N VAL A 12 -1.26 -0.34 7.57
CA VAL A 12 -1.48 -1.65 8.20
C VAL A 12 -0.47 -2.68 7.69
N TRP A 13 -0.21 -2.70 6.38
CA TRP A 13 0.79 -3.61 5.82
C TRP A 13 2.19 -3.30 6.39
N GLU A 14 2.59 -2.04 6.48
CA GLU A 14 3.87 -1.64 7.09
C GLU A 14 3.93 -2.00 8.58
N GLU A 15 2.88 -1.74 9.37
CA GLU A 15 2.86 -2.09 10.80
C GLU A 15 3.05 -3.58 11.07
N LEU A 16 2.62 -4.44 10.14
CA LEU A 16 2.76 -5.89 10.24
C LEU A 16 4.13 -6.40 9.79
N HIS A 17 4.79 -5.73 8.85
CA HIS A 17 5.98 -6.26 8.16
C HIS A 17 7.24 -5.40 8.32
N ASN A 18 7.12 -4.18 8.86
CA ASN A 18 8.19 -3.20 8.97
C ASN A 18 8.36 -2.71 10.42
N PRO A 19 9.32 -3.28 11.17
CA PRO A 19 9.61 -2.87 12.54
C PRO A 19 10.04 -1.40 12.67
N ASP A 20 10.60 -0.82 11.61
CA ASP A 20 11.14 0.55 11.57
C ASP A 20 10.12 1.59 11.05
N PHE A 21 8.85 1.18 10.88
CA PHE A 21 7.80 2.05 10.37
C PHE A 21 7.54 3.24 11.31
N ASN A 22 7.64 4.45 10.77
CA ASN A 22 7.48 5.67 11.56
C ASN A 22 5.99 6.03 11.73
N ARG A 23 5.38 5.46 12.76
CA ARG A 23 3.95 5.67 13.11
C ARG A 23 3.59 7.13 13.40
N VAL A 24 4.51 7.89 14.00
CA VAL A 24 4.28 9.31 14.33
C VAL A 24 4.14 10.13 13.06
N GLN A 25 5.02 9.93 12.08
CA GLN A 25 4.90 10.60 10.79
C GLN A 25 3.69 10.11 10.01
N PHE A 26 3.35 8.82 10.10
CA PHE A 26 2.12 8.30 9.52
C PHE A 26 0.87 9.02 10.05
N GLU A 27 0.76 9.31 11.34
CA GLU A 27 -0.41 10.04 11.88
C GLU A 27 -0.58 11.43 11.25
N ALA A 28 0.53 12.16 11.04
CA ALA A 28 0.51 13.42 10.31
C ALA A 28 0.00 13.22 8.87
N VAL A 29 0.53 12.24 8.14
CA VAL A 29 0.07 11.89 6.78
C VAL A 29 -1.41 11.51 6.76
N ARG A 30 -1.86 10.73 7.74
CA ARG A 30 -3.24 10.26 7.87
C ARG A 30 -4.20 11.43 8.05
N SER A 31 -3.83 12.43 8.85
CA SER A 31 -4.63 13.64 9.06
C SER A 31 -4.80 14.49 7.80
N GLU A 32 -3.84 14.42 6.88
CA GLU A 32 -3.86 15.14 5.61
C GLU A 32 -4.51 14.34 4.48
N ALA A 33 -4.51 13.01 4.57
CA ALA A 33 -5.04 12.12 3.54
C ALA A 33 -6.53 12.38 3.29
N GLY A 34 -6.92 12.47 2.01
CA GLY A 34 -8.29 12.79 1.60
C GLY A 34 -8.58 14.29 1.49
N LEU A 35 -7.71 15.17 1.97
CA LEU A 35 -7.84 16.61 1.71
C LEU A 35 -7.36 16.93 0.29
N ASN A 36 -8.08 17.80 -0.42
CA ASN A 36 -7.73 18.19 -1.80
C ASN A 36 -6.33 18.82 -1.91
N ARG A 37 -5.85 19.44 -0.83
CA ARG A 37 -4.50 20.03 -0.73
C ARG A 37 -3.38 19.02 -0.47
N CYS A 38 -3.72 17.76 -0.16
CA CYS A 38 -2.72 16.76 0.14
C CYS A 38 -1.93 16.37 -1.11
N VAL A 39 -0.64 16.66 -1.07
CA VAL A 39 0.35 16.25 -2.07
C VAL A 39 1.29 15.24 -1.41
N MET A 40 0.80 14.01 -1.30
CA MET A 40 1.62 12.87 -0.89
C MET A 40 2.07 12.08 -2.12
N THR A 41 3.37 11.97 -2.36
CA THR A 41 3.95 11.14 -3.42
C THR A 41 4.48 9.84 -2.83
N PRO A 42 4.64 8.76 -3.63
CA PRO A 42 5.26 7.51 -3.16
C PRO A 42 6.64 7.73 -2.54
N THR A 43 7.47 8.57 -3.16
CA THR A 43 8.79 8.93 -2.61
C THR A 43 8.68 9.62 -1.25
N LYS A 44 7.79 10.62 -1.11
CA LYS A 44 7.57 11.32 0.15
C LYS A 44 7.03 10.38 1.24
N TRP A 45 6.15 9.45 0.88
CA TRP A 45 5.67 8.41 1.79
C TRP A 45 6.82 7.57 2.34
N ILE A 46 7.66 7.02 1.45
CA ILE A 46 8.83 6.21 1.81
C ILE A 46 9.75 6.98 2.76
N GLU A 47 10.10 8.22 2.42
CA GLU A 47 11.01 9.06 3.21
C GLU A 47 10.45 9.45 4.58
N GLN A 48 9.15 9.75 4.67
CA GLN A 48 8.54 10.20 5.92
C GLN A 48 8.21 9.04 6.86
N THR A 49 7.78 7.90 6.32
CA THR A 49 7.28 6.79 7.13
C THR A 49 8.25 5.61 7.24
N ASN A 50 9.43 5.68 6.61
CA ASN A 50 10.36 4.56 6.42
C ASN A 50 9.70 3.34 5.75
N ALA A 51 8.73 3.56 4.87
CA ALA A 51 7.98 2.48 4.26
C ALA A 51 8.86 1.59 3.35
N ILE A 52 8.65 0.29 3.42
CA ILE A 52 9.37 -0.71 2.62
C ILE A 52 8.48 -1.45 1.62
N GLY A 53 7.15 -1.32 1.75
CA GLY A 53 6.16 -2.00 0.93
C GLY A 53 6.01 -1.41 -0.47
N ILE A 54 6.49 -0.18 -0.69
CA ILE A 54 6.54 0.44 -2.02
C ILE A 54 7.94 1.00 -2.30
N VAL A 55 8.34 0.95 -3.57
CA VAL A 55 9.62 1.48 -4.05
C VAL A 55 9.36 2.42 -5.21
N SER A 56 9.87 3.65 -5.11
CA SER A 56 9.75 4.67 -6.16
C SER A 56 11.12 4.89 -6.80
N LYS A 57 11.24 4.60 -8.10
CA LYS A 57 12.46 4.84 -8.88
C LYS A 57 12.22 5.93 -9.92
N ALA A 58 13.08 6.94 -9.94
CA ALA A 58 13.08 7.96 -10.98
C ALA A 58 13.86 7.46 -12.22
N GLY A 59 13.41 7.82 -13.42
CA GLY A 59 14.12 7.53 -14.67
C GLY A 59 13.21 7.31 -15.87
N ARG A 60 13.73 7.56 -17.08
CA ARG A 60 12.99 7.35 -18.34
C ARG A 60 12.87 5.87 -18.73
N TYR A 61 13.87 5.08 -18.37
CA TYR A 61 13.97 3.64 -18.67
C TYR A 61 14.17 2.90 -17.35
N GLY A 62 13.11 2.30 -16.81
CA GLY A 62 13.12 1.64 -15.49
C GLY A 62 12.67 2.53 -14.32
N GLY A 63 12.15 3.73 -14.60
CA GLY A 63 11.42 4.51 -13.62
C GLY A 63 10.01 3.97 -13.42
N GLY A 64 9.50 4.07 -12.20
CA GLY A 64 8.20 3.55 -11.84
C GLY A 64 8.01 3.44 -10.33
N THR A 65 6.77 3.18 -9.93
CA THR A 65 6.44 2.78 -8.55
C THR A 65 6.16 1.29 -8.55
N TYR A 66 6.89 0.57 -7.72
CA TYR A 66 6.79 -0.87 -7.51
C TYR A 66 6.24 -1.12 -6.11
N ALA A 67 5.58 -2.25 -5.91
CA ALA A 67 5.02 -2.62 -4.61
C ALA A 67 5.34 -4.08 -4.29
N HIS A 68 5.37 -4.40 -3.00
CA HIS A 68 5.40 -5.78 -2.52
C HIS A 68 4.24 -6.58 -3.11
N SER A 69 4.43 -7.89 -3.29
CA SER A 69 3.44 -8.77 -3.93
C SER A 69 2.07 -8.71 -3.26
N ASP A 70 2.01 -8.63 -1.93
CA ASP A 70 0.74 -8.58 -1.19
C ASP A 70 -0.03 -7.28 -1.48
N ILE A 71 0.69 -6.16 -1.55
CA ILE A 71 0.10 -4.85 -1.86
C ILE A 71 -0.37 -4.83 -3.32
N ALA A 72 0.44 -5.37 -4.24
CA ALA A 72 0.06 -5.52 -5.64
C ALA A 72 -1.17 -6.43 -5.81
N MET A 73 -1.24 -7.52 -5.04
CA MET A 73 -2.35 -8.45 -5.03
C MET A 73 -3.64 -7.80 -4.51
N ALA A 74 -3.56 -7.07 -3.40
CA ALA A 74 -4.70 -6.31 -2.87
C ALA A 74 -5.22 -5.28 -3.89
N PHE A 75 -4.32 -4.61 -4.61
CA PHE A 75 -4.71 -3.70 -5.69
C PHE A 75 -5.39 -4.43 -6.85
N ALA A 76 -4.88 -5.60 -7.26
CA ALA A 76 -5.51 -6.43 -8.28
C ALA A 76 -6.91 -6.91 -7.85
N THR A 77 -7.09 -7.26 -6.56
CA THR A 77 -8.38 -7.61 -5.97
C THR A 77 -9.39 -6.48 -6.06
N TRP A 78 -8.99 -5.22 -5.88
CA TRP A 78 -9.89 -4.08 -6.03
C TRP A 78 -10.31 -3.80 -7.47
N ILE A 79 -9.47 -4.15 -8.45
CA ILE A 79 -9.76 -3.91 -9.87
C ILE A 79 -10.60 -5.04 -10.47
N SER A 80 -10.34 -6.29 -10.08
CA SER A 80 -10.96 -7.47 -10.70
C SER A 80 -11.81 -8.25 -9.69
N PRO A 81 -13.15 -8.18 -9.81
CA PRO A 81 -14.05 -9.02 -9.02
C PRO A 81 -13.78 -10.52 -9.20
N GLU A 82 -13.37 -10.94 -10.40
CA GLU A 82 -12.99 -12.33 -10.67
C GLU A 82 -11.77 -12.74 -9.84
N PHE A 83 -10.72 -11.91 -9.85
CA PHE A 83 -9.52 -12.16 -9.04
C PHE A 83 -9.87 -12.22 -7.55
N GLN A 84 -10.73 -11.33 -7.07
CA GLN A 84 -11.23 -11.37 -5.69
C GLN A 84 -11.95 -12.69 -5.36
N LEU A 85 -12.83 -13.16 -6.23
CA LEU A 85 -13.54 -14.43 -6.04
C LEU A 85 -12.59 -15.64 -6.05
N TYR A 86 -11.53 -15.62 -6.86
CA TYR A 86 -10.51 -16.67 -6.81
C TYR A 86 -9.78 -16.72 -5.48
N ILE A 87 -9.34 -15.57 -4.95
CA ILE A 87 -8.71 -15.51 -3.62
C ILE A 87 -9.66 -16.05 -2.53
N MET A 88 -10.95 -15.68 -2.57
CA MET A 88 -11.94 -16.19 -1.60
C MET A 88 -12.19 -17.69 -1.74
N LYS A 89 -12.13 -18.23 -2.96
CA LYS A 89 -12.26 -19.67 -3.21
C LYS A 89 -11.05 -20.43 -2.66
N ASP A 90 -9.84 -19.95 -2.93
CA ASP A 90 -8.61 -20.58 -2.45
C ASP A 90 -8.47 -20.52 -0.94
N TYR A 91 -8.83 -19.38 -0.32
CA TYR A 91 -8.85 -19.28 1.15
C TYR A 91 -9.79 -20.31 1.79
N ARG A 92 -11.01 -20.49 1.23
CA ARG A 92 -11.96 -21.51 1.72
C ARG A 92 -11.41 -22.92 1.56
N ARG A 93 -10.77 -23.22 0.42
CA ARG A 93 -10.13 -24.52 0.18
C ARG A 93 -9.07 -24.82 1.25
N LEU A 94 -8.17 -23.87 1.51
CA LEU A 94 -7.10 -24.01 2.52
C LEU A 94 -7.60 -24.14 3.96
N LYS A 95 -8.85 -23.74 4.25
CA LYS A 95 -9.46 -23.86 5.59
C LYS A 95 -10.28 -25.14 5.76
N GLN A 96 -10.56 -25.85 4.67
CA GLN A 96 -11.26 -27.14 4.68
C GLN A 96 -10.29 -28.32 4.80
N ASP A 97 -9.03 -28.11 4.43
CA ASP A 97 -7.89 -29.01 4.69
C ASP A 97 -7.32 -28.77 6.10
#